data_AF-A0A834DID1-F1
#
_entry.id   AF-A0A834DID1-F1
#
_cell.length_a   1.000
_cell.length_b   1.000
_cell.length_c   1.000
_cell.angle_alpha   90.00
_cell.angle_beta   90.00
_cell.angle_gamma   90.00
#
_symmetry.space_group_name_H-M   'P 1'
#
loop_
_entity.id
_entity.type
_entity.pdbx_description
1 polymer ?
#
loop_
_entity_poly.entity_id
_entity_poly.type
_entity_poly.pdbx_seq_one_letter_code
_entity_poly.pdbx_strand_id
1 'polypeptide(L)'
;MLHIQMQLCELSLWDWIVQRNTRARECVDEAACPYVMASVATKIFQELVEGVFYIHNMGIVHRDLKPRNIFLHGPDQQVKIGDFGLACADIIQNTAWAAGSGQRAPAHTSRVGTCLYASPEQLEGSEYDAQSDMYSLGVILLELFQPFGTEMERARVLTGLRTGQIPESLSKRCPVQAKYIRQLTRRSAPQRPSALQLLQSELFQDSGSVNLTLQMKILEQEKEIEELKKQLSLLSQDRGAKDDTKEGDVPV
;
A
#
# COMPACT_ATOMS: atom_id res chain seq x y z
N MET A 1 -12.04 -23.98 17.05
CA MET A 1 -10.68 -23.60 16.62
C MET A 1 -10.82 -23.09 15.20
N LEU A 2 -10.51 -21.81 14.94
CA LEU A 2 -10.58 -21.23 13.60
C LEU A 2 -9.27 -21.53 12.88
N HIS A 3 -9.36 -22.13 11.69
CA HIS A 3 -8.23 -22.35 10.80
C HIS A 3 -8.50 -21.62 9.49
N ILE A 4 -7.49 -20.92 8.98
CA ILE A 4 -7.53 -20.24 7.68
C ILE A 4 -6.49 -20.92 6.80
N GLN A 5 -6.93 -21.50 5.69
CA GLN A 5 -6.04 -22.09 4.70
C GLN A 5 -5.70 -21.03 3.64
N MET A 6 -4.40 -20.79 3.42
CA MET A 6 -3.89 -19.83 2.45
C MET A 6 -2.90 -20.51 1.49
N GLN A 7 -2.67 -19.88 0.35
CA GLN A 7 -1.61 -20.30 -0.58
C GLN A 7 -0.24 -20.18 0.10
N LEU A 8 0.61 -21.20 -0.05
CA LEU A 8 1.99 -21.15 0.42
C LEU A 8 2.82 -20.22 -0.48
N CYS A 9 3.51 -19.26 0.14
CA CYS A 9 4.52 -18.43 -0.50
C CYS A 9 5.90 -18.81 0.03
N GLU A 10 6.92 -18.79 -0.84
CA GLU A 10 8.24 -19.36 -0.55
C GLU A 10 9.10 -18.42 0.29
N LEU A 11 9.00 -17.11 0.04
CA LEU A 11 9.83 -16.09 0.68
C LEU A 11 8.98 -14.89 1.06
N SER A 12 9.28 -14.28 2.20
CA SER A 12 8.83 -12.93 2.49
C SER A 12 9.73 -11.90 1.82
N LEU A 13 9.22 -10.68 1.64
CA LEU A 13 10.03 -9.56 1.15
C LEU A 13 11.19 -9.26 2.11
N TRP A 14 11.00 -9.51 3.41
CA TRP A 14 12.09 -9.45 4.39
C TRP A 14 13.24 -10.39 4.04
N ASP A 15 12.94 -11.65 3.72
CA ASP A 15 13.94 -12.65 3.36
C ASP A 15 14.69 -12.25 2.09
N TRP A 16 13.96 -11.72 1.10
CA TRP A 16 14.56 -11.18 -0.12
C TRP A 16 15.52 -10.01 0.16
N ILE A 17 15.13 -9.05 1.00
CA ILE A 17 15.97 -7.89 1.38
C ILE A 17 17.25 -8.36 2.08
N VAL A 18 17.15 -9.33 2.99
CA VAL A 18 18.31 -9.88 3.72
C VAL A 18 19.26 -10.61 2.76
N GLN A 19 18.73 -11.41 1.84
CA GLN A 19 19.54 -12.09 0.82
C GLN A 19 20.25 -11.09 -0.09
N ARG A 20 19.54 -10.05 -0.57
CA ARG A 20 20.12 -8.96 -1.37
C ARG A 20 21.26 -8.27 -0.62
N ASN A 21 21.06 -7.90 0.64
CA ASN A 21 22.10 -7.23 1.45
C ASN A 21 23.33 -8.13 1.67
N THR A 22 23.14 -9.45 1.73
CA THR A 22 24.24 -10.40 1.85
C THR A 22 25.03 -10.52 0.55
N ARG A 23 24.35 -10.71 -0.58
CA ARG A 23 25.00 -10.78 -1.91
C ARG A 23 25.74 -9.50 -2.29
N ALA A 24 25.19 -8.35 -1.91
CA ALA A 24 25.85 -7.05 -2.14
C ALA A 24 27.20 -6.92 -1.42
N ARG A 25 27.45 -7.73 -0.38
CA ARG A 25 28.76 -7.79 0.29
C ARG A 25 29.75 -8.74 -0.37
N GLU A 26 29.25 -9.68 -1.18
CA GLU A 26 30.03 -10.78 -1.78
C GLU A 26 30.41 -10.51 -3.26
N CYS A 27 29.59 -9.76 -4.01
CA CYS A 27 29.85 -9.47 -5.42
C CYS A 27 30.90 -8.36 -5.62
N VAL A 28 31.95 -8.66 -6.40
CA VAL A 28 33.07 -7.77 -6.76
C VAL A 28 32.84 -7.04 -8.10
N ASP A 29 31.85 -7.48 -8.90
CA ASP A 29 31.55 -6.89 -10.22
C ASP A 29 30.41 -5.86 -10.13
N GLU A 30 30.81 -4.62 -9.89
CA GLU A 30 30.00 -3.52 -9.34
C GLU A 30 29.07 -2.84 -10.37
N ALA A 31 29.29 -3.06 -11.68
CA ALA A 31 28.68 -2.22 -12.71
C ALA A 31 27.27 -2.65 -13.18
N ALA A 32 26.95 -3.95 -13.21
CA ALA A 32 25.68 -4.46 -13.73
C ALA A 32 24.68 -4.87 -12.63
N CYS A 33 25.17 -5.25 -11.46
CA CYS A 33 24.35 -5.73 -10.34
C CYS A 33 23.37 -4.66 -9.78
N PRO A 34 23.75 -3.37 -9.65
CA PRO A 34 22.85 -2.35 -9.11
C PRO A 34 21.62 -2.10 -9.99
N TYR A 35 21.77 -2.16 -11.31
CA TYR A 35 20.68 -1.87 -12.25
C TYR A 35 19.63 -2.99 -12.28
N VAL A 36 20.07 -4.25 -12.31
CA VAL A 36 19.16 -5.42 -12.27
C VAL A 36 18.42 -5.49 -10.93
N MET A 37 19.08 -5.17 -9.83
CA MET A 37 18.41 -5.13 -8.52
C MET A 37 17.43 -3.97 -8.42
N ALA A 38 17.72 -2.82 -9.04
CA ALA A 38 16.81 -1.68 -9.08
C ALA A 38 15.54 -1.98 -9.88
N SER A 39 15.63 -2.65 -11.04
CA SER A 39 14.45 -3.01 -11.83
C SER A 39 13.55 -4.02 -11.11
N VAL A 40 14.13 -5.03 -10.45
CA VAL A 40 13.37 -5.99 -9.63
C VAL A 40 12.72 -5.29 -8.43
N ALA A 41 13.46 -4.40 -7.74
CA ALA A 41 12.92 -3.62 -6.63
C ALA A 41 11.76 -2.71 -7.07
N THR A 42 11.87 -2.05 -8.23
CA THR A 42 10.78 -1.25 -8.82
C THR A 42 9.57 -2.12 -9.12
N LYS A 43 9.74 -3.28 -9.75
CA LYS A 43 8.65 -4.22 -10.04
C LYS A 43 7.93 -4.66 -8.77
N ILE A 44 8.67 -5.11 -7.77
CA ILE A 44 8.11 -5.53 -6.46
C ILE A 44 7.34 -4.37 -5.83
N PHE A 45 7.91 -3.17 -5.83
CA PHE A 45 7.24 -2.01 -5.25
C PHE A 45 5.97 -1.64 -6.02
N GLN A 46 5.99 -1.72 -7.34
CA GLN A 46 4.83 -1.43 -8.19
C GLN A 46 3.68 -2.40 -7.89
N GLU A 47 3.92 -3.72 -7.93
CA GLU A 47 2.90 -4.73 -7.62
C GLU A 47 2.36 -4.59 -6.19
N LEU A 48 3.23 -4.20 -5.24
CA LEU A 48 2.80 -3.90 -3.88
C LEU A 48 1.83 -2.70 -3.84
N VAL A 49 2.14 -1.60 -4.53
CA VAL A 49 1.28 -0.41 -4.58
C VAL A 49 -0.03 -0.73 -5.30
N GLU A 50 -0.02 -1.56 -6.35
CA GLU A 50 -1.23 -2.05 -7.02
C GLU A 50 -2.13 -2.86 -6.07
N GLY A 51 -1.54 -3.77 -5.30
CA GLY A 51 -2.27 -4.52 -4.27
C GLY A 51 -2.86 -3.62 -3.18
N VAL A 52 -2.11 -2.60 -2.72
CA VAL A 52 -2.58 -1.62 -1.75
C VAL A 52 -3.72 -0.77 -2.33
N PHE A 53 -3.58 -0.30 -3.56
CA PHE A 53 -4.64 0.40 -4.27
C PHE A 53 -5.92 -0.42 -4.34
N TYR A 54 -5.81 -1.72 -4.67
CA TYR A 54 -6.94 -2.62 -4.74
C TYR A 54 -7.69 -2.73 -3.41
N ILE A 55 -6.98 -3.00 -2.30
CA ILE A 55 -7.62 -3.14 -0.98
C ILE A 55 -8.22 -1.81 -0.50
N HIS A 56 -7.55 -0.67 -0.75
CA HIS A 56 -8.08 0.65 -0.44
C HIS A 56 -9.37 0.94 -1.22
N ASN A 57 -9.45 0.56 -2.49
CA ASN A 57 -10.67 0.71 -3.30
C ASN A 57 -11.81 -0.24 -2.88
N MET A 58 -11.49 -1.33 -2.18
CA MET A 58 -12.46 -2.19 -1.48
C MET A 58 -12.83 -1.65 -0.10
N GLY A 59 -12.32 -0.47 0.28
CA GLY A 59 -12.54 0.14 1.59
C GLY A 59 -11.80 -0.56 2.73
N ILE A 60 -10.76 -1.35 2.44
CA ILE A 60 -9.97 -2.09 3.42
C ILE A 60 -8.62 -1.37 3.62
N VAL A 61 -8.28 -1.07 4.87
CA VAL A 61 -6.96 -0.57 5.26
C VAL A 61 -6.17 -1.69 5.91
N HIS A 62 -4.93 -1.93 5.49
CA HIS A 62 -4.11 -3.07 5.94
C HIS A 62 -3.54 -2.90 7.34
N ARG A 63 -3.00 -1.71 7.65
CA ARG A 63 -2.53 -1.26 8.99
C ARG A 63 -1.25 -1.91 9.51
N ASP A 64 -0.81 -3.03 8.95
CA ASP A 64 0.46 -3.69 9.32
C ASP A 64 1.36 -4.00 8.10
N LEU A 65 1.43 -3.07 7.14
CA LEU A 65 2.31 -3.24 5.98
C LEU A 65 3.77 -3.18 6.41
N LYS A 66 4.47 -4.30 6.22
CA LYS A 66 5.91 -4.45 6.47
C LYS A 66 6.45 -5.60 5.62
N PRO A 67 7.76 -5.67 5.36
CA PRO A 67 8.34 -6.72 4.50
C PRO A 67 8.06 -8.15 4.95
N ARG A 68 7.77 -8.39 6.23
CA ARG A 68 7.40 -9.72 6.74
C ARG A 68 5.98 -10.14 6.37
N ASN A 69 5.11 -9.19 6.07
CA ASN A 69 3.71 -9.40 5.70
C ASN A 69 3.51 -9.28 4.17
N ILE A 70 4.60 -9.19 3.42
CA ILE A 70 4.62 -9.16 1.96
C ILE A 70 5.39 -10.38 1.51
N PHE A 71 4.82 -11.15 0.60
CA PHE A 71 5.35 -12.42 0.15
C PHE A 71 5.64 -12.39 -1.34
N LEU A 72 6.64 -13.16 -1.76
CA LEU A 72 7.01 -13.33 -3.16
C LEU A 72 6.72 -14.78 -3.56
N HIS A 73 6.01 -14.97 -4.66
CA HIS A 73 5.59 -16.28 -5.14
C HIS A 73 6.09 -16.57 -6.56
N GLY A 74 6.64 -17.77 -6.73
CA GLY A 74 7.08 -18.29 -8.02
C GLY A 74 8.35 -17.63 -8.57
N PRO A 75 8.82 -18.09 -9.74
CA PRO A 75 10.07 -17.59 -10.36
C PRO A 75 10.00 -16.11 -10.72
N ASP A 76 8.80 -15.58 -11.00
CA ASP A 76 8.58 -14.19 -11.39
C ASP A 76 8.49 -13.23 -10.18
N GLN A 77 8.59 -13.74 -8.96
CA GLN A 77 8.49 -12.99 -7.70
C GLN A 77 7.19 -12.18 -7.60
N GLN A 78 6.06 -12.82 -7.92
CA GLN A 78 4.74 -12.16 -7.82
C GLN A 78 4.47 -11.76 -6.38
N VAL A 79 4.15 -10.48 -6.18
CA VAL A 79 3.91 -9.91 -4.85
C VAL A 79 2.54 -10.32 -4.33
N LYS A 80 2.49 -10.78 -3.08
CA LYS A 80 1.27 -11.10 -2.35
C LYS A 80 1.28 -10.39 -1.00
N ILE A 81 0.26 -9.58 -0.76
CA ILE A 81 0.03 -8.95 0.55
C ILE A 81 -0.65 -9.98 1.44
N GLY A 82 -0.14 -10.20 2.64
CA GLY A 82 -0.68 -11.17 3.60
C GLY A 82 -0.77 -10.56 5.00
N ASP A 83 -1.31 -11.36 5.93
CA ASP A 83 -1.53 -10.97 7.32
C ASP A 83 -2.40 -9.70 7.49
N PHE A 84 -3.67 -9.85 7.12
CA PHE A 84 -4.74 -8.88 7.35
C PHE A 84 -5.26 -8.91 8.81
N GLY A 85 -4.48 -9.41 9.77
CA GLY A 85 -4.90 -9.57 11.17
C GLY A 85 -5.29 -8.26 11.86
N LEU A 86 -4.81 -7.12 11.34
CA LEU A 86 -5.18 -5.78 11.79
C LEU A 86 -6.03 -5.00 10.78
N ALA A 87 -6.39 -5.61 9.65
CA ALA A 87 -7.10 -4.92 8.59
C ALA A 87 -8.54 -4.61 9.00
N CYS A 88 -9.04 -3.45 8.58
CA CYS A 88 -10.41 -3.04 8.86
C CYS A 88 -11.06 -2.48 7.60
N ALA A 89 -12.34 -2.77 7.42
CA ALA A 89 -13.16 -2.08 6.44
C ALA A 89 -13.60 -0.73 7.03
N ASP A 90 -13.38 0.37 6.32
CA ASP A 90 -13.88 1.71 6.68
C ASP A 90 -15.42 1.81 6.57
N ILE A 91 -16.10 0.72 6.18
CA ILE A 91 -17.55 0.63 5.98
C ILE A 91 -18.36 0.70 7.30
N ILE A 92 -17.70 0.70 8.47
CA ILE A 92 -18.38 0.87 9.77
C ILE A 92 -17.97 2.19 10.44
N GLN A 93 -18.25 3.32 9.76
CA GLN A 93 -18.58 4.57 10.47
C GLN A 93 -20.02 4.50 11.02
N ASN A 94 -20.28 3.56 11.93
CA ASN A 94 -21.25 3.70 13.01
C ASN A 94 -21.26 2.41 13.84
N THR A 95 -21.20 2.54 15.17
CA THR A 95 -21.22 1.49 16.20
C THR A 95 -19.84 0.98 16.70
N ALA A 96 -19.36 1.68 17.73
CA ALA A 96 -18.99 1.09 19.02
C ALA A 96 -17.87 0.03 19.12
N TRP A 97 -16.92 -0.07 18.19
CA TRP A 97 -15.72 -0.92 18.39
C TRP A 97 -14.46 -0.17 18.84
N ALA A 98 -14.48 1.18 18.85
CA ALA A 98 -13.39 2.00 19.37
C ALA A 98 -13.30 2.02 20.91
N ALA A 99 -14.22 1.39 21.65
CA ALA A 99 -14.28 1.45 23.12
C ALA A 99 -13.84 0.16 23.84
N GLY A 100 -13.32 -0.86 23.14
CA GLY A 100 -13.16 -2.19 23.71
C GLY A 100 -11.92 -2.96 23.30
N SER A 101 -10.72 -2.46 23.60
CA SER A 101 -9.55 -3.29 23.99
C SER A 101 -8.28 -2.44 24.14
N GLY A 102 -8.24 -1.60 25.18
CA GLY A 102 -7.02 -1.03 25.72
C GLY A 102 -6.12 -2.07 26.42
N GLN A 103 -6.03 -3.30 25.91
CA GLN A 103 -5.09 -4.29 26.43
C GLN A 103 -3.74 -4.10 25.75
N ARG A 104 -2.83 -3.42 26.46
CA ARG A 104 -1.38 -3.57 26.25
C ARG A 104 -1.04 -5.06 26.28
N ALA A 105 -0.89 -5.67 25.10
CA ALA A 105 -0.23 -6.97 24.98
C ALA A 105 1.23 -6.85 25.47
N PRO A 106 1.74 -7.86 26.19
CA PRO A 106 2.99 -7.77 26.94
C PRO A 106 4.19 -7.54 26.01
N ALA A 107 5.19 -6.83 26.55
CA ALA A 107 6.39 -6.44 25.85
C ALA A 107 7.27 -7.66 25.50
N HIS A 108 7.08 -8.22 24.30
CA HIS A 108 8.11 -9.02 23.65
C HIS A 108 8.98 -8.12 22.76
N THR A 109 10.27 -8.41 22.73
CA THR A 109 11.34 -7.74 21.97
C THR A 109 11.11 -7.66 20.45
N SER A 110 10.04 -8.28 19.92
CA SER A 110 9.53 -8.16 18.55
C SER A 110 8.86 -6.81 18.24
N ARG A 111 8.46 -6.04 19.25
CA ARG A 111 7.78 -4.74 19.09
C ARG A 111 8.70 -3.63 18.54
N VAL A 112 10.00 -3.69 18.84
CA VAL A 112 10.97 -2.66 18.40
C VAL A 112 11.11 -2.65 16.87
N GLY A 113 11.06 -3.81 16.22
CA GLY A 113 11.18 -3.94 14.76
C GLY A 113 9.89 -3.60 14.00
N THR A 114 8.72 -3.87 14.58
CA THR A 114 7.41 -3.64 13.92
C THR A 114 7.06 -2.15 13.87
N CYS A 115 7.43 -1.38 14.89
CA CYS A 115 7.15 0.06 14.94
C CYS A 115 7.89 0.87 13.85
N LEU A 116 8.92 0.32 13.19
CA LEU A 116 9.70 1.05 12.19
C LEU A 116 8.87 1.45 10.95
N TYR A 117 7.85 0.66 10.62
CA TYR A 117 6.97 0.89 9.46
C TYR A 117 5.71 1.67 9.83
N ALA A 118 5.31 1.64 11.10
CA ALA A 118 4.11 2.32 11.57
C ALA A 118 4.20 3.84 11.39
N SER A 119 3.08 4.42 10.95
CA SER A 119 2.93 5.86 10.78
C SER A 119 2.94 6.61 12.12
N PRO A 120 3.25 7.92 12.14
CA PRO A 120 3.20 8.73 13.36
C PRO A 120 1.84 8.64 14.06
N GLU A 121 0.75 8.72 13.32
CA GLU A 121 -0.61 8.64 13.87
C GLU A 121 -0.94 7.27 14.48
N GLN A 122 -0.43 6.17 13.91
CA GLN A 122 -0.56 4.83 14.52
C GLN A 122 0.21 4.71 15.83
N LEU A 123 1.38 5.36 15.94
CA LEU A 123 2.19 5.36 17.17
C LEU A 123 1.57 6.26 18.26
N GLU A 124 0.89 7.31 17.85
CA GLU A 124 0.20 8.26 18.74
C GLU A 124 -1.19 7.75 19.18
N GLY A 125 -1.71 6.70 18.53
CA GLY A 125 -3.02 6.10 18.85
C GLY A 125 -4.21 6.93 18.35
N SER A 126 -3.98 7.81 17.38
CA SER A 126 -5.01 8.63 16.73
C SER A 126 -5.83 7.80 15.74
N GLU A 127 -6.92 8.34 15.17
CA GLU A 127 -7.58 7.70 14.03
C GLU A 127 -6.59 7.57 12.86
N TYR A 128 -6.51 6.36 12.30
CA TYR A 128 -5.60 6.01 11.21
C TYR A 128 -6.40 5.43 10.04
N ASP A 129 -6.04 5.85 8.84
CA ASP A 129 -6.76 5.62 7.59
C ASP A 129 -5.82 5.01 6.53
N ALA A 130 -6.27 4.96 5.27
CA ALA A 130 -5.48 4.53 4.12
C ALA A 130 -4.09 5.21 4.03
N GLN A 131 -3.92 6.42 4.56
CA GLN A 131 -2.65 7.15 4.50
C GLN A 131 -1.60 6.56 5.45
N SER A 132 -1.99 5.79 6.47
CA SER A 132 -1.06 5.04 7.31
C SER A 132 -0.36 3.92 6.52
N ASP A 133 -1.09 3.25 5.63
CA ASP A 133 -0.49 2.28 4.70
C ASP A 133 0.48 2.98 3.74
N MET A 134 0.14 4.19 3.27
CA MET A 134 1.02 4.99 2.41
C MET A 134 2.34 5.37 3.09
N TYR A 135 2.32 5.66 4.41
CA TYR A 135 3.56 5.88 5.16
C TYR A 135 4.42 4.61 5.19
N SER A 136 3.80 3.47 5.49
CA SER A 136 4.48 2.16 5.53
C SER A 136 5.13 1.83 4.18
N LEU A 137 4.45 2.11 3.07
CA LEU A 137 5.00 1.99 1.72
C LEU A 137 6.24 2.87 1.51
N GLY A 138 6.26 4.10 2.06
CA GLY A 138 7.44 4.97 1.99
C GLY A 138 8.66 4.40 2.71
N VAL A 139 8.45 3.75 3.86
CA VAL A 139 9.51 3.06 4.62
C VAL A 139 10.02 1.84 3.83
N ILE A 140 9.12 1.04 3.26
CA ILE A 140 9.46 -0.13 2.43
C ILE A 140 10.24 0.30 1.18
N LEU A 141 9.82 1.38 0.51
CA LEU A 141 10.51 1.92 -0.66
C LEU A 141 11.96 2.30 -0.34
N LEU A 142 12.21 2.92 0.83
CA LEU A 142 13.58 3.21 1.23
C LEU A 142 14.38 1.91 1.37
N GLU A 143 13.84 0.91 2.04
CA GLU A 143 14.53 -0.35 2.31
C GLU A 143 14.83 -1.16 1.04
N LEU A 144 13.96 -1.06 0.03
CA LEU A 144 14.15 -1.64 -1.30
C LEU A 144 15.31 -1.02 -2.09
N PHE A 145 15.62 0.26 -1.86
CA PHE A 145 16.67 0.98 -2.62
C PHE A 145 17.91 1.34 -1.79
N GLN A 146 17.87 1.14 -0.48
CA GLN A 146 18.98 1.36 0.44
C GLN A 146 19.41 0.03 1.09
N PRO A 147 20.48 -0.60 0.61
CA PRO A 147 21.12 -1.72 1.32
C PRO A 147 21.68 -1.25 2.66
N PHE A 148 21.67 -2.15 3.65
CA PHE A 148 22.22 -1.91 4.97
C PHE A 148 23.22 -3.01 5.33
N GLY A 149 24.36 -2.62 5.90
CA GLY A 149 25.37 -3.56 6.36
C GLY A 149 25.02 -4.20 7.70
N THR A 150 24.30 -3.48 8.56
CA THR A 150 23.95 -3.91 9.92
C THR A 150 22.51 -3.52 10.29
N GLU A 151 21.91 -4.23 11.25
CA GLU A 151 20.60 -3.87 11.81
C GLU A 151 20.61 -2.52 12.54
N MET A 152 21.73 -2.12 13.14
CA MET A 152 21.84 -0.83 13.82
C MET A 152 21.79 0.34 12.84
N GLU A 153 22.51 0.22 11.72
CA GLU A 153 22.45 1.19 10.62
C GLU A 153 21.03 1.31 10.07
N ARG A 154 20.42 0.15 9.77
CA ARG A 154 19.04 0.05 9.31
C ARG A 154 18.06 0.75 10.25
N ALA A 155 18.09 0.41 11.54
CA ALA A 155 17.20 1.01 12.54
C ALA A 155 17.39 2.54 12.63
N ARG A 156 18.63 3.03 12.59
CA ARG A 156 18.94 4.46 12.62
C ARG A 156 18.35 5.19 11.41
N VAL A 157 18.55 4.65 10.21
CA VAL A 157 18.06 5.26 8.96
C VAL A 157 16.54 5.25 8.90
N LEU A 158 15.89 4.12 9.19
CA LEU A 158 14.43 4.03 9.17
C LEU A 158 13.78 4.93 10.24
N THR A 159 14.39 5.05 11.42
CA THR A 159 13.90 5.99 12.45
C THR A 159 14.06 7.44 12.02
N GLY A 160 15.14 7.78 11.29
CA GLY A 160 15.39 9.12 10.76
C GLY A 160 14.29 9.65 9.84
N LEU A 161 13.61 8.77 9.10
CA LEU A 161 12.48 9.13 8.22
C LEU A 161 11.36 9.87 8.96
N ARG A 162 11.13 9.55 10.24
CA ARG A 162 10.12 10.22 11.08
C ARG A 162 10.36 11.72 11.24
N THR A 163 11.61 12.14 11.05
CA THR A 163 12.06 13.54 11.10
C THR A 163 12.38 14.11 9.72
N GLY A 164 12.01 13.40 8.64
CA GLY A 164 12.24 13.81 7.25
C GLY A 164 13.67 13.60 6.74
N GLN A 165 14.51 12.87 7.48
CA GLN A 165 15.88 12.58 7.08
C GLN A 165 15.91 11.42 6.07
N ILE A 166 16.53 11.66 4.92
CA ILE A 166 16.75 10.65 3.87
C ILE A 166 18.25 10.56 3.61
N PRO A 167 18.83 9.36 3.46
CA PRO A 167 20.25 9.21 3.12
C PRO A 167 20.63 10.01 1.87
N GLU A 168 21.72 10.77 1.97
CA GLU A 168 22.23 11.57 0.84
C GLU A 168 22.69 10.67 -0.32
N SER A 169 23.27 9.52 0.00
CA SER A 169 23.66 8.49 -0.97
C SER A 169 22.48 7.99 -1.80
N LEU A 170 21.32 7.76 -1.16
CA LEU A 170 20.09 7.39 -1.86
C LEU A 170 19.60 8.54 -2.74
N SER A 171 19.63 9.77 -2.23
CA SER A 171 19.17 10.95 -2.98
C SER A 171 20.00 11.19 -4.25
N LYS A 172 21.31 10.90 -4.22
CA LYS A 172 22.20 11.02 -5.38
C LYS A 172 22.01 9.90 -6.40
N ARG A 173 21.87 8.64 -5.93
CA ARG A 173 21.72 7.47 -6.82
C ARG A 173 20.32 7.33 -7.41
N CYS A 174 19.31 7.66 -6.64
CA CYS A 174 17.90 7.37 -6.91
C CYS A 174 17.03 8.60 -6.54
N PRO A 175 17.16 9.73 -7.25
CA PRO A 175 16.52 10.99 -6.87
C PRO A 175 14.98 10.91 -6.91
N VAL A 176 14.41 10.18 -7.87
CA VAL A 176 12.96 9.98 -7.99
C VAL A 176 12.43 9.19 -6.79
N GLN A 177 13.07 8.08 -6.44
CA GLN A 177 12.71 7.26 -5.28
C GLN A 177 12.83 8.08 -3.99
N ALA A 178 13.92 8.85 -3.82
CA ALA A 178 14.11 9.71 -2.66
C ALA A 178 13.01 10.79 -2.53
N LYS A 179 12.54 11.36 -3.65
CA LYS A 179 11.41 12.29 -3.67
C LYS A 179 10.12 11.63 -3.17
N TYR A 180 9.78 10.44 -3.64
CA TYR A 180 8.55 9.75 -3.23
C TYR A 180 8.62 9.18 -1.81
N ILE A 181 9.79 8.68 -1.37
CA ILE A 181 10.03 8.33 0.04
C ILE A 181 9.72 9.54 0.93
N ARG A 182 10.20 10.73 0.58
CA ARG A 182 9.94 11.97 1.34
C ARG A 182 8.46 12.32 1.41
N GLN A 183 7.74 12.17 0.29
CA GLN A 183 6.31 12.50 0.23
C GLN A 183 5.47 11.51 1.04
N LEU A 184 5.74 10.21 0.89
CA LEU A 184 5.05 9.13 1.60
C LEU A 184 5.31 9.17 3.11
N THR A 185 6.51 9.55 3.55
CA THR A 185 6.89 9.59 4.97
C THR A 185 6.64 10.93 5.66
N ARG A 186 5.82 11.81 5.06
CA ARG A 186 5.40 13.07 5.71
C ARG A 186 4.64 12.80 7.00
N ARG A 187 4.90 13.61 8.03
CA ARG A 187 4.21 13.52 9.32
C ARG A 187 2.70 13.73 9.17
N SER A 188 2.28 14.70 8.37
CA SER A 188 0.86 14.96 8.08
C SER A 188 0.32 13.96 7.06
N ALA A 189 -0.62 13.10 7.49
CA ALA A 189 -1.24 12.07 6.67
C ALA A 189 -1.88 12.60 5.36
N PRO A 190 -2.65 13.71 5.35
CA PRO A 190 -3.25 14.24 4.12
C PRO A 190 -2.25 14.74 3.06
N GLN A 191 -0.98 14.94 3.44
CA GLN A 191 0.06 15.41 2.52
C GLN A 191 0.77 14.28 1.76
N ARG A 192 0.46 13.02 2.09
CA ARG A 192 1.01 11.83 1.42
C ARG A 192 0.18 11.55 0.16
N PRO A 193 0.80 11.15 -0.95
CA PRO A 193 0.04 10.75 -2.15
C PRO A 193 -0.74 9.47 -1.87
N SER A 194 -1.92 9.34 -2.49
CA SER A 194 -2.66 8.08 -2.52
C SER A 194 -1.94 7.04 -3.39
N ALA A 195 -2.33 5.77 -3.25
CA ALA A 195 -1.78 4.69 -4.09
C ALA A 195 -1.99 4.96 -5.59
N LEU A 196 -3.15 5.51 -5.99
CA LEU A 196 -3.43 5.90 -7.37
C LEU A 196 -2.47 6.99 -7.87
N GLN A 197 -2.30 8.06 -7.08
CA GLN A 197 -1.37 9.14 -7.43
C GLN A 197 0.07 8.65 -7.54
N LEU A 198 0.45 7.66 -6.71
CA LEU A 198 1.77 7.04 -6.76
C LEU A 198 1.94 6.18 -8.03
N LEU A 199 0.93 5.40 -8.42
CA LEU A 199 0.95 4.58 -9.65
C LEU A 199 1.02 5.42 -10.92
N GLN A 200 0.39 6.60 -10.93
CA GLN A 200 0.44 7.53 -12.05
C GLN A 200 1.73 8.36 -12.12
N SER A 201 2.61 8.21 -11.13
CA SER A 201 3.79 9.05 -11.00
C SER A 201 4.98 8.58 -11.84
N GLU A 202 5.98 9.46 -11.98
CA GLU A 202 7.26 9.16 -12.62
C GLU A 202 8.04 8.00 -11.96
N LEU A 203 7.63 7.55 -10.77
CA LEU A 203 8.25 6.40 -10.09
C LEU A 203 8.17 5.10 -10.91
N PHE A 204 7.17 4.98 -11.80
CA PHE A 204 6.91 3.76 -12.59
C PHE A 204 6.90 3.99 -14.11
N GLN A 205 7.22 5.20 -14.59
CA GLN A 205 7.04 5.57 -16.00
C GLN A 205 8.11 5.02 -16.97
N ASP A 206 9.23 4.46 -16.47
CA ASP A 206 10.36 4.01 -17.29
C ASP A 206 10.35 2.53 -17.68
N SER A 207 9.24 1.80 -17.54
CA SER A 207 9.21 0.37 -17.88
C SER A 207 7.88 -0.07 -18.47
N GLY A 208 7.63 0.25 -19.74
CA GLY A 208 6.54 -0.34 -20.54
C GLY A 208 5.10 -0.13 -20.04
N SER A 209 4.89 0.71 -19.03
CA SER A 209 3.67 0.78 -18.19
C SER A 209 2.51 1.60 -18.77
N VAL A 210 2.56 1.96 -20.06
CA VAL A 210 1.45 2.68 -20.71
C VAL A 210 0.20 1.78 -20.79
N ASN A 211 0.37 0.46 -20.92
CA ASN A 211 -0.74 -0.48 -21.05
C ASN A 211 -1.54 -0.67 -19.73
N LEU A 212 -0.85 -0.70 -18.58
CA LEU A 212 -1.50 -0.96 -17.30
C LEU A 212 -2.21 0.27 -16.73
N THR A 213 -1.64 1.46 -16.93
CA THR A 213 -2.32 2.74 -16.63
C THR A 213 -3.65 2.85 -17.40
N LEU A 214 -3.70 2.35 -18.65
CA LEU A 214 -4.93 2.29 -19.43
C LEU A 214 -5.91 1.25 -18.87
N GLN A 215 -5.44 0.06 -18.49
CA GLN A 215 -6.29 -0.96 -17.86
C GLN A 215 -6.90 -0.47 -16.53
N MET A 216 -6.15 0.26 -15.72
CA MET A 216 -6.67 0.85 -14.47
C MET A 216 -7.72 1.92 -14.72
N LYS A 217 -7.54 2.77 -15.74
CA LYS A 217 -8.56 3.74 -16.17
C LYS A 217 -9.83 3.06 -16.68
N ILE A 218 -9.70 1.94 -17.39
CA ILE A 218 -10.85 1.14 -17.83
C ILE A 218 -11.64 0.62 -16.62
N LEU A 219 -10.95 0.08 -15.61
CA LEU A 219 -11.58 -0.45 -14.39
C LEU A 219 -12.32 0.64 -13.58
N GLU A 220 -11.76 1.85 -13.52
CA GLU A 220 -12.41 3.00 -12.88
C GLU A 220 -13.65 3.47 -13.65
N GLN A 221 -13.54 3.55 -14.98
CA GLN A 221 -14.67 3.87 -15.86
C GLN A 221 -15.78 2.81 -15.79
N GLU A 222 -15.43 1.52 -15.69
CA GLU A 222 -16.42 0.45 -15.52
C GLU A 222 -17.23 0.63 -14.23
N LYS A 223 -16.57 0.99 -13.12
CA LYS A 223 -17.25 1.27 -11.84
C LYS A 223 -18.15 2.51 -11.93
N GLU A 224 -17.70 3.56 -12.60
CA GLU A 224 -18.51 4.77 -12.83
C GLU A 224 -19.74 4.46 -13.71
N ILE A 225 -19.57 3.64 -14.76
CA ILE A 225 -20.67 3.16 -15.60
C ILE A 225 -21.67 2.33 -14.79
N GLU A 226 -21.19 1.43 -13.92
CA GLU A 226 -22.03 0.61 -13.05
C GLU A 226 -22.91 1.50 -12.14
N GLU A 227 -22.32 2.54 -11.57
CA GLU A 227 -23.02 3.47 -10.68
C GLU A 227 -24.05 4.33 -11.44
N LEU A 228 -23.66 4.87 -12.59
CA LEU A 228 -24.58 5.62 -13.46
C LEU A 228 -25.76 4.75 -13.93
N LYS A 229 -25.51 3.47 -14.24
CA LYS A 229 -26.57 2.51 -14.58
C LYS A 229 -27.54 2.28 -13.42
N LYS A 230 -27.05 2.16 -12.18
CA LYS A 230 -27.90 2.06 -10.99
C LYS A 230 -28.76 3.31 -10.81
N GLN A 231 -28.19 4.49 -10.97
CA GLN A 231 -28.93 5.75 -10.89
C GLN A 231 -30.03 5.85 -11.95
N LEU A 232 -29.74 5.45 -13.19
CA LEU A 232 -30.74 5.39 -14.27
C LEU A 232 -31.85 4.37 -14.00
N SER A 233 -31.53 3.22 -13.39
CA SER A 233 -32.54 2.23 -12.99
C SER A 233 -33.48 2.78 -11.90
N LEU A 234 -32.95 3.52 -10.93
CA LEU A 234 -33.75 4.15 -9.87
C LEU A 234 -34.67 5.23 -10.44
N LEU A 235 -34.14 6.09 -11.30
CA LEU A 235 -34.90 7.17 -11.96
C LEU A 235 -36.00 6.65 -12.91
N SER A 236 -35.77 5.50 -13.56
CA SER A 236 -36.79 4.89 -14.44
C SER A 236 -37.92 4.22 -13.67
N GLN A 237 -37.65 3.59 -12.53
CA GLN A 237 -38.68 3.09 -11.61
C GLN A 237 -39.53 4.24 -11.02
N ASP A 238 -38.90 5.37 -10.70
CA ASP A 238 -39.57 6.54 -10.13
C ASP A 238 -40.43 7.30 -11.16
N ARG A 239 -40.11 7.19 -12.46
CA ARG A 239 -40.95 7.68 -13.57
C ARG A 239 -42.15 6.77 -13.85
N GLY A 240 -41.97 5.44 -13.78
CA GLY A 240 -43.08 4.50 -13.96
C GLY A 240 -44.19 4.68 -12.91
N ALA A 241 -43.82 4.95 -11.66
CA ALA A 241 -44.78 5.23 -10.58
C ALA A 241 -45.56 6.55 -10.76
N LYS A 242 -45.07 7.50 -11.58
CA LYS A 242 -45.73 8.80 -11.84
C LYS A 242 -46.66 8.79 -13.06
N ASP A 243 -46.49 7.87 -14.00
CA ASP A 243 -47.41 7.73 -15.14
C ASP A 243 -48.68 6.94 -14.79
N ASP A 244 -48.62 6.01 -13.83
CA ASP A 244 -49.79 5.24 -13.37
C ASP A 244 -50.81 6.07 -12.54
N THR A 245 -50.56 7.36 -12.28
CA THR A 245 -51.46 8.25 -11.54
C THR A 245 -52.19 9.29 -12.40
N LYS A 246 -52.09 9.23 -13.73
CA LYS A 246 -52.70 10.23 -14.65
C LYS A 246 -53.75 9.72 -15.63
N GLU A 247 -54.23 8.48 -15.50
CA GLU A 247 -55.43 8.02 -16.22
C GLU A 247 -56.59 7.83 -15.24
N GLY A 248 -57.36 8.90 -15.02
CA GLY A 248 -58.55 8.82 -14.19
C GLY A 248 -59.17 10.16 -13.85
N ASP A 249 -59.54 10.95 -14.85
CA ASP A 249 -60.78 11.74 -14.80
C ASP A 249 -61.03 12.50 -16.11
N VAL A 250 -61.97 11.99 -16.91
CA VAL A 250 -62.76 12.82 -17.82
C VAL A 250 -64.22 12.36 -17.71
N PRO A 251 -65.10 13.12 -17.05
CA PRO A 251 -66.53 12.99 -17.24
C PRO A 251 -67.05 14.00 -18.28
N VAL A 252 -68.01 13.49 -19.05
CA VAL A 252 -68.82 14.12 -20.10
C VAL A 252 -69.69 15.26 -19.57
#